data_AF-A0A7K0Y1Q6-F1
#
_entry.id   AF-A0A7K0Y1Q6-F1
#
_cell.length_a   1.000
_cell.length_b   1.000
_cell.length_c   1.000
_cell.angle_alpha   90.00
_cell.angle_beta   90.00
_cell.angle_gamma   90.00
#
_symmetry.space_group_name_H-M   'P 1'
#
loop_
_entity.id
_entity.type
_entity.pdbx_description
1 polymer ?
#
loop_
_entity_poly.entity_id
_entity_poly.type
_entity_poly.pdbx_seq_one_letter_code
_entity_poly.pdbx_strand_id
1 'polypeptide(L)'
;MGAREDIQTELVSAGQVFELETVSVHGNPLRVFKNAPRTLRDVWLTAAKRGDIPYLVFDDVVTTFSEADNQVRSLAAWLQAQGIQQGD
;
A
#
# COMPACT_ATOMS: atom_id res chain seq x y z
N MET A 1 -0.42 34.12 -5.49
CA MET A 1 -0.61 32.73 -5.07
C MET A 1 -0.32 32.68 -3.57
N GLY A 2 -1.12 31.97 -2.78
CA GLY A 2 -0.93 31.94 -1.33
C GLY A 2 0.18 30.98 -0.93
N ALA A 3 0.85 31.20 0.21
CA ALA A 3 1.96 30.33 0.68
C ALA A 3 1.59 28.83 0.74
N ARG A 4 0.32 28.49 1.01
CA ARG A 4 -0.17 27.10 0.98
C ARG A 4 -0.15 26.49 -0.42
N GLU A 5 -0.56 27.25 -1.44
CA GLU A 5 -0.58 26.80 -2.83
C GLU A 5 0.84 26.59 -3.34
N ASP A 6 1.76 27.51 -3.00
CA ASP A 6 3.17 27.41 -3.36
C ASP A 6 3.82 26.13 -2.78
N ILE A 7 3.60 25.86 -1.49
CA ILE A 7 4.08 24.63 -0.83
C ILE A 7 3.48 23.38 -1.47
N GLN A 8 2.19 23.39 -1.79
CA GLN A 8 1.55 22.24 -2.42
C GLN A 8 2.14 21.95 -3.80
N THR A 9 2.38 22.99 -4.62
CA THR A 9 3.00 22.86 -5.93
C THR A 9 4.43 22.34 -5.83
N GLU A 10 5.20 22.83 -4.85
CA GLU A 10 6.56 22.34 -4.59
C GLU A 10 6.55 20.86 -4.22
N LEU A 11 5.73 20.44 -3.26
CA LEU A 11 5.71 19.05 -2.78
C LEU A 11 5.42 18.01 -3.88
N VAL A 12 4.67 18.39 -4.91
CA VAL A 12 4.27 17.50 -6.01
C VAL A 12 5.10 17.67 -7.28
N SER A 13 6.13 18.52 -7.25
CA SER A 13 6.99 18.77 -8.42
C SER A 13 7.90 17.57 -8.72
N ALA A 14 8.49 17.58 -9.91
CA ALA A 14 9.47 16.57 -10.31
C ALA A 14 10.62 16.44 -9.28
N GLY A 15 11.00 15.21 -8.96
CA GLY A 15 12.06 14.90 -8.00
C GLY A 15 11.64 14.93 -6.52
N GLN A 16 10.39 15.28 -6.21
CA GLN A 16 9.87 15.32 -4.84
C GLN A 16 9.18 14.01 -4.45
N VAL A 17 9.02 13.78 -3.14
CA VAL A 17 8.43 12.53 -2.62
C VAL A 17 6.99 12.31 -3.11
N PHE A 18 6.24 13.39 -3.31
CA PHE A 18 4.87 13.37 -3.83
C PHE A 18 4.79 13.77 -5.30
N GLU A 19 5.86 13.60 -6.08
CA GLU A 19 5.85 13.80 -7.52
C GLU A 19 4.62 13.14 -8.15
N LEU A 20 3.87 13.91 -8.94
CA LEU A 20 2.70 13.43 -9.64
C LEU A 20 3.04 13.03 -11.08
N GLU A 21 2.44 11.95 -11.54
CA GLU A 21 2.41 11.57 -12.95
C GLU A 21 0.98 11.25 -13.39
N THR A 22 0.73 11.33 -14.70
CA THR A 22 -0.55 10.90 -15.28
C THR A 22 -0.36 9.53 -15.91
N VAL A 23 -1.13 8.54 -15.46
CA VAL A 23 -1.12 7.18 -15.99
C VAL A 23 -2.51 6.78 -16.49
N SER A 24 -2.55 5.84 -17.43
CA SER A 24 -3.81 5.24 -17.90
C SER A 24 -4.20 4.08 -16.98
N VAL A 25 -5.34 4.20 -16.30
CA VAL A 25 -5.91 3.15 -15.43
C VAL A 25 -7.27 2.76 -15.99
N HIS A 26 -7.40 1.50 -16.43
CA HIS A 26 -8.61 1.00 -17.09
C HIS A 26 -9.10 1.90 -18.24
N GLY A 27 -8.16 2.47 -19.02
CA GLY A 27 -8.44 3.37 -20.15
C GLY A 27 -8.69 4.84 -19.77
N ASN A 28 -8.69 5.18 -18.48
CA ASN A 28 -8.93 6.54 -18.01
C ASN A 28 -7.61 7.20 -17.57
N PRO A 29 -7.37 8.48 -17.93
CA PRO A 29 -6.20 9.21 -17.44
C PRO A 29 -6.41 9.63 -15.98
N LEU A 30 -5.57 9.13 -15.08
CA LEU A 30 -5.58 9.48 -13.66
C LEU A 30 -4.24 10.11 -13.27
N ARG A 31 -4.29 11.11 -12.38
CA ARG A 31 -3.10 11.60 -11.68
C ARG A 31 -2.81 10.72 -10.47
N VAL A 32 -1.60 10.23 -10.36
CA VAL A 32 -1.14 9.37 -9.27
C VAL A 32 0.18 9.89 -8.71
N PHE A 33 0.52 9.51 -7.49
CA PHE A 33 1.86 9.71 -6.96
C PHE A 33 2.81 8.71 -7.61
N LYS A 34 3.79 9.21 -8.35
CA LYS A 34 4.77 8.42 -9.12
C LYS A 34 5.55 7.44 -8.24
N ASN A 35 5.83 7.85 -7.01
CA ASN A 35 6.63 7.08 -6.05
C ASN A 35 5.76 6.22 -5.11
N ALA A 36 4.45 6.12 -5.34
CA ALA A 36 3.58 5.28 -4.52
C ALA A 36 3.88 3.78 -4.74
N PRO A 37 3.64 2.93 -3.73
CA PRO A 37 3.69 1.48 -3.89
C PRO A 37 2.76 1.02 -5.01
N ARG A 38 3.20 0.05 -5.82
CA ARG A 38 2.47 -0.39 -7.02
C ARG A 38 1.20 -1.17 -6.69
N THR A 39 1.20 -1.86 -5.56
CA THR A 39 0.08 -2.68 -5.08
C THR A 39 -0.08 -2.56 -3.56
N LEU A 40 -1.26 -2.90 -3.04
CA LEU A 40 -1.47 -3.03 -1.60
C LEU A 40 -0.55 -4.09 -0.96
N ARG A 41 -0.10 -5.09 -1.72
CA ARG A 41 0.90 -6.06 -1.26
C ARG A 41 2.22 -5.38 -0.91
N ASP A 42 2.66 -4.40 -1.68
CA ASP A 42 3.92 -3.68 -1.42
C ASP A 42 3.82 -2.86 -0.12
N VAL A 43 2.65 -2.27 0.13
CA VAL A 43 2.33 -1.59 1.40
C VAL A 43 2.40 -2.60 2.56
N TRP A 44 1.76 -3.76 2.41
CA TRP A 44 1.76 -4.82 3.42
C TRP A 44 3.16 -5.33 3.74
N LEU A 45 3.97 -5.66 2.72
CA LEU A 45 5.32 -6.16 2.91
C LEU A 45 6.24 -5.15 3.61
N THR A 46 5.95 -3.85 3.47
CA THR A 46 6.67 -2.81 4.22
C THR A 46 6.20 -2.78 5.68
N ALA A 47 4.89 -2.84 5.91
CA ALA A 47 4.31 -2.84 7.25
C ALA A 47 4.70 -4.07 8.08
N ALA A 48 4.73 -5.26 7.46
CA ALA A 48 5.08 -6.53 8.10
C ALA A 48 6.47 -6.53 8.76
N LYS A 49 7.41 -5.70 8.27
CA LYS A 49 8.75 -5.54 8.86
C LYS A 49 8.74 -4.95 10.28
N ARG A 50 7.60 -4.43 10.74
CA ARG A 50 7.42 -3.91 12.10
C ARG A 50 7.36 -5.03 13.16
N GLY A 51 7.33 -6.30 12.76
CA GLY A 51 7.54 -7.45 13.64
C GLY A 51 6.52 -7.54 14.76
N ASP A 52 7.00 -7.61 16.01
CA ASP A 52 6.15 -7.90 17.17
C ASP A 52 5.39 -6.66 17.71
N ILE A 53 5.34 -5.57 16.93
CA ILE A 53 4.48 -4.43 17.25
C ILE A 53 3.01 -4.84 17.07
N PRO A 54 2.11 -4.53 18.03
CA PRO A 54 0.67 -4.71 17.86
C PRO A 54 0.15 -4.06 16.57
N TYR A 55 -0.54 -4.84 15.74
CA TYR A 55 -1.08 -4.42 14.45
C TYR A 55 -2.61 -4.31 14.48
N LEU A 56 -3.29 -5.41 14.78
CA LEU A 56 -4.74 -5.49 14.82
C LEU A 56 -5.17 -5.76 16.26
N VAL A 57 -5.95 -4.83 16.82
CA VAL A 57 -6.56 -4.99 18.14
C VAL A 57 -8.06 -5.01 17.92
N PHE A 58 -8.69 -6.13 18.24
CA PHE A 58 -10.13 -6.30 18.13
C PHE A 58 -10.62 -7.07 19.36
N ASP A 59 -11.47 -6.42 20.16
CA ASP A 59 -11.89 -6.89 21.48
C ASP A 59 -10.68 -7.26 22.37
N ASP A 60 -10.58 -8.52 22.80
CA ASP A 60 -9.48 -9.08 23.60
C ASP A 60 -8.34 -9.67 22.76
N VAL A 61 -8.47 -9.66 21.42
CA VAL A 61 -7.47 -10.20 20.51
C VAL A 61 -6.52 -9.11 20.06
N VAL A 62 -5.24 -9.29 20.37
CA VAL A 62 -4.14 -8.48 19.86
C VAL A 62 -3.28 -9.36 18.96
N THR A 63 -3.16 -8.97 17.70
CA THR A 63 -2.29 -9.62 16.72
C THR A 63 -1.18 -8.66 16.33
N THR A 64 0.06 -9.13 16.38
CA THR A 64 1.26 -8.40 15.92
C THR A 64 1.41 -8.42 14.40
N PHE A 65 2.32 -7.59 13.84
CA PHE A 65 2.61 -7.66 12.41
C PHE A 65 3.19 -9.01 11.98
N SER A 66 4.04 -9.64 12.80
CA SER A 66 4.64 -10.95 12.51
C SER A 66 3.59 -12.07 12.48
N GLU A 67 2.67 -12.10 13.44
CA GLU A 67 1.57 -13.05 13.49
C GLU A 67 0.60 -12.87 12.31
N ALA A 68 0.22 -11.63 12.01
CA ALA A 68 -0.64 -11.32 10.87
C ALA A 68 0.02 -11.70 9.54
N ASP A 69 1.32 -11.45 9.36
CA ASP A 69 2.03 -11.83 8.13
C ASP A 69 2.07 -13.35 7.95
N ASN A 70 2.30 -14.10 9.03
CA ASN A 70 2.23 -15.56 9.00
C ASN A 70 0.84 -16.08 8.59
N GLN A 71 -0.23 -15.52 9.16
CA GLN A 71 -1.61 -15.87 8.84
C GLN A 71 -1.95 -15.54 7.37
N VAL A 72 -1.63 -14.32 6.91
CA VAL A 72 -1.86 -13.86 5.54
C VAL A 72 -1.14 -14.75 4.53
N ARG A 73 0.14 -15.08 4.76
CA ARG A 73 0.91 -15.97 3.87
C ARG A 73 0.32 -17.37 3.80
N SER A 74 -0.12 -17.90 4.93
CA SER A 74 -0.72 -19.24 5.02
C SER A 74 -2.02 -19.30 4.25
N LEU A 75 -2.90 -18.30 4.44
CA LEU A 75 -4.15 -18.20 3.69
C LEU A 75 -3.91 -17.97 2.19
N ALA A 76 -2.98 -17.10 1.82
CA ALA A 76 -2.64 -16.83 0.42
C ALA A 76 -2.09 -18.08 -0.30
N ALA A 77 -1.28 -18.90 0.38
CA ALA A 77 -0.80 -20.16 -0.16
C ALA A 77 -1.95 -21.16 -0.35
N TRP A 78 -2.87 -21.24 0.62
CA TRP A 78 -4.04 -22.10 0.53
C TRP A 78 -4.98 -21.68 -0.61
N LEU A 79 -5.28 -20.38 -0.77
CA LEU A 79 -6.11 -19.85 -1.85
C LEU A 79 -5.52 -20.15 -3.23
N GLN A 80 -4.21 -19.99 -3.38
CA GLN A 80 -3.53 -20.39 -4.62
C GLN A 80 -3.64 -21.89 -4.88
N ALA A 81 -3.55 -22.73 -3.84
CA ALA A 81 -3.78 -24.17 -3.96
C ALA A 81 -5.24 -24.53 -4.30
N GLN A 82 -6.20 -23.66 -4.00
CA GLN A 82 -7.60 -23.78 -4.45
C GLN A 82 -7.80 -23.30 -5.90
N GLY A 83 -6.76 -22.79 -6.56
CA GLY A 83 -6.81 -22.36 -7.95
C GLY A 83 -7.18 -20.89 -8.15
N ILE A 84 -7.22 -20.06 -7.09
CA ILE A 84 -7.44 -18.62 -7.20
C ILE A 84 -6.25 -17.94 -7.89
N GLN A 85 -6.55 -17.07 -8.86
CA GLN A 85 -5.57 -16.37 -9.71
C GLN A 85 -5.80 -14.85 -9.73
N GLN A 86 -4.91 -14.16 -10.44
CA GLN A 86 -5.06 -12.72 -10.65
C GLN A 86 -6.31 -12.45 -11.51
N GLY A 87 -7.27 -11.72 -10.94
CA GLY A 87 -8.50 -11.30 -11.64
C GLY A 87 -9.77 -12.00 -11.13
N ASP A 88 -9.63 -12.99 -10.25
CA ASP A 88 -10.74 -13.62 -9.51
C ASP A 88 -11.27 -12.76 -8.35
#